data_AF-A0A2J8TED0-F1
#
_entry.id   AF-A0A2J8TED0-F1
#
_cell.length_a   1.000
_cell.length_b   1.000
_cell.length_c   1.000
_cell.angle_alpha   90.00
_cell.angle_beta   90.00
_cell.angle_gamma   90.00
#
_symmetry.space_group_name_H-M   'P 1'
#
loop_
_entity.id
_entity.type
_entity.pdbx_description
1 polymer ?
#
loop_
_entity_poly.entity_id
_entity_poly.type
_entity_poly.pdbx_seq_one_letter_code
_entity_poly.pdbx_strand_id
1 'polypeptide(L)'
;MPLENLEEEGLPKNPDLRIAQLRFLLSLPEHRGDAAVRDELMAAVRDNNFWNRIWQEQTEDCPLSSPSRDMAPYYEALCKSLDWQIDVDLLNKMKKANEDELKRLDEELEDAEKNLGESEIRDAMMAKAEYLCRIGDKEGALTA
;
A
#
# COMPACT_ATOMS: atom_id res chain seq x y z
N MET A 1 30.30 15.57 15.40
CA MET A 1 29.26 14.56 15.64
C MET A 1 28.82 14.07 14.26
N PRO A 2 28.65 12.75 14.05
CA PRO A 2 28.12 12.24 12.78
C PRO A 2 26.75 12.88 12.52
N LEU A 3 26.45 13.16 11.25
CA LEU A 3 25.15 13.67 10.83
C LEU A 3 24.13 12.57 11.09
N GLU A 4 23.44 12.66 12.22
CA GLU A 4 22.28 11.83 12.53
C GLU A 4 21.28 12.00 11.39
N ASN A 5 21.00 10.90 10.71
CA ASN A 5 20.09 10.82 9.60
C ASN A 5 18.66 10.95 10.15
N LEU A 6 18.24 12.20 10.43
CA LEU A 6 16.95 12.57 11.03
C LEU A 6 15.71 12.15 10.22
N GLU A 7 15.89 11.45 9.09
CA GLU A 7 14.80 10.92 8.28
C GLU A 7 14.27 9.57 8.79
N GLU A 8 14.94 8.95 9.78
CA GLU A 8 14.59 7.65 10.35
C GLU A 8 13.46 7.68 11.40
N GLU A 9 13.10 8.85 11.95
CA GLU A 9 11.93 9.02 12.84
C GLU A 9 10.63 9.33 12.06
N GLY A 10 10.55 8.89 10.81
CA GLY A 10 9.35 9.08 9.99
C GLY A 10 8.22 8.16 10.43
N LEU A 11 7.04 8.73 10.72
CA LEU A 11 5.78 7.99 10.83
C LEU A 11 5.63 7.01 9.65
N PRO A 12 4.99 5.84 9.87
CA PRO A 12 4.71 4.90 8.79
C PRO A 12 4.01 5.65 7.66
N LYS A 13 4.57 5.56 6.43
CA LYS A 13 4.07 6.26 5.24
C LYS A 13 2.76 5.62 4.78
N ASN A 14 1.71 5.89 5.53
CA ASN A 14 0.35 5.48 5.25
C ASN A 14 -0.60 6.69 5.35
N PRO A 15 -1.13 7.20 4.22
CA PRO A 15 -0.90 6.80 2.83
C PRO A 15 0.46 7.27 2.25
N ASP A 16 1.01 6.58 1.24
CA ASP A 16 2.28 6.97 0.61
C ASP A 16 2.09 8.22 -0.28
N LEU A 17 2.73 9.32 0.13
CA LEU A 17 2.68 10.60 -0.56
C LEU A 17 3.40 10.59 -1.92
N ARG A 18 4.37 9.68 -2.14
CA ARG A 18 5.12 9.61 -3.41
C ARG A 18 4.24 9.19 -4.56
N ILE A 19 3.33 8.25 -4.32
CA ILE A 19 2.37 7.78 -5.33
C ILE A 19 1.43 8.94 -5.74
N ALA A 20 0.99 9.73 -4.75
CA ALA A 20 0.16 10.91 -5.01
C ALA A 20 0.89 11.99 -5.82
N GLN A 21 2.18 12.21 -5.54
CA GLN A 21 3.02 13.14 -6.29
C GLN A 21 3.22 12.70 -7.75
N LEU A 22 3.53 11.42 -7.98
CA LEU A 22 3.70 10.86 -9.32
C LEU A 22 2.40 10.95 -10.13
N ARG A 23 1.25 10.64 -9.52
CA ARG A 23 -0.07 10.83 -10.14
C ARG A 23 -0.30 12.28 -10.54
N PHE A 24 0.04 13.23 -9.67
CA PHE A 24 -0.12 14.65 -9.97
C PHE A 24 0.78 15.09 -11.12
N LEU A 25 2.03 14.65 -11.14
CA LEU A 25 2.98 14.95 -12.20
C LEU A 25 2.48 14.45 -13.57
N LEU A 26 1.95 13.23 -13.62
CA LEU A 26 1.37 12.65 -14.85
C LEU A 26 0.08 13.35 -15.30
N SER A 27 -0.59 14.07 -14.41
CA SER A 27 -1.74 14.91 -14.76
C SER A 27 -1.33 16.21 -15.43
N LEU A 28 -0.08 16.66 -15.27
CA LEU A 28 0.43 17.88 -15.91
C LEU A 28 0.75 17.62 -17.39
N PRO A 29 0.40 18.55 -18.30
CA PRO A 29 0.65 18.38 -19.73
C PRO A 29 2.14 18.31 -20.10
N GLU A 30 3.00 18.83 -19.22
CA GLU A 30 4.46 18.87 -19.36
C GLU A 30 5.11 17.49 -19.21
N HIS A 31 4.52 16.62 -18.37
CA HIS A 31 5.06 15.31 -18.00
C HIS A 31 4.14 14.13 -18.36
N ARG A 32 3.03 14.39 -19.04
CA ARG A 32 2.02 13.40 -19.43
C ARG A 32 2.57 12.26 -20.30
N GLY A 33 3.68 12.52 -21.00
CA GLY A 33 4.37 11.55 -21.87
C GLY A 33 5.63 10.93 -21.27
N ASP A 34 6.01 11.28 -20.04
CA ASP A 34 7.23 10.75 -19.43
C ASP A 34 7.04 9.28 -19.04
N ALA A 35 7.52 8.39 -19.90
CA ALA A 35 7.50 6.95 -19.69
C ALA A 35 8.21 6.55 -18.39
N ALA A 36 9.26 7.27 -17.98
CA ALA A 36 9.98 7.02 -16.74
C ALA A 36 9.11 7.20 -15.49
N VAL A 37 8.32 8.29 -15.44
CA VAL A 37 7.41 8.58 -14.32
C VAL A 37 6.27 7.57 -14.28
N ARG A 38 5.78 7.19 -15.47
CA ARG A 38 4.78 6.12 -15.61
C ARG A 38 5.31 4.78 -15.12
N ASP A 39 6.53 4.41 -15.49
CA ASP A 39 7.14 3.14 -15.09
C ASP A 39 7.45 3.13 -13.59
N GLU A 40 7.87 4.26 -13.01
CA GLU A 40 8.05 4.41 -11.56
C GLU A 40 6.71 4.25 -10.82
N LEU A 41 5.63 4.86 -11.31
CA LEU A 41 4.29 4.69 -10.75
C LEU A 41 3.81 3.24 -10.87
N MET A 42 3.98 2.62 -12.04
CA MET A 42 3.60 1.22 -12.26
C MET A 42 4.43 0.25 -11.43
N ALA A 43 5.70 0.57 -11.17
CA ALA A 43 6.56 -0.21 -10.27
C ALA A 43 6.15 -0.04 -8.80
N ALA A 44 5.72 1.16 -8.40
CA ALA A 44 5.18 1.42 -7.07
C ALA A 44 3.82 0.75 -6.83
N VAL A 45 3.03 0.52 -7.90
CA VAL A 45 1.74 -0.17 -7.85
C VAL A 45 1.88 -1.70 -7.90
N ARG A 46 2.89 -2.23 -8.63
CA ARG A 46 3.13 -3.68 -8.74
C ARG A 46 3.94 -4.28 -7.59
N ASP A 47 4.66 -3.42 -6.87
CA ASP A 47 5.72 -3.73 -5.91
C ASP A 47 6.87 -4.58 -6.45
N ASN A 48 8.08 -4.34 -5.94
CA ASN A 48 9.04 -5.38 -5.53
C ASN A 48 10.45 -4.85 -5.19
N ASN A 49 10.89 -3.67 -5.68
CA ASN A 49 12.34 -3.46 -5.79
C ASN A 49 12.92 -2.12 -5.31
N PHE A 50 12.10 -1.10 -4.99
CA PHE A 50 12.69 0.18 -4.55
C PHE A 50 13.06 0.18 -3.06
N TRP A 51 12.18 -0.36 -2.22
CA TRP A 51 12.43 -0.50 -0.78
C TRP A 51 13.47 -1.60 -0.50
N ASN A 52 13.46 -2.71 -1.22
CA ASN A 52 14.43 -3.81 -1.01
C ASN A 52 15.90 -3.42 -1.21
N ARG A 53 16.19 -2.35 -1.97
CA ARG A 53 17.57 -1.85 -2.12
C ARG A 53 18.04 -0.99 -0.96
N ILE A 54 17.12 -0.35 -0.24
CA ILE A 54 17.42 0.55 0.88
C ILE A 54 17.41 -0.23 2.21
N TRP A 55 16.61 -1.30 2.30
CA TRP A 55 16.45 -2.14 3.49
C TRP A 55 17.49 -3.26 3.64
N GLN A 56 18.42 -3.44 2.69
CA GLN A 56 19.42 -4.53 2.78
C GLN A 56 20.61 -4.20 3.69
N GLU A 57 20.72 -2.96 4.19
CA GLU A 57 21.95 -2.51 4.84
C GLU A 57 21.82 -2.20 6.34
N GLN A 58 20.62 -1.99 6.91
CA GLN A 58 20.49 -1.63 8.33
C GLN A 58 19.26 -2.24 9.03
N THR A 59 19.55 -2.92 10.15
CA THR A 59 18.71 -3.25 11.32
C THR A 59 17.69 -4.40 11.27
N GLU A 60 18.06 -5.44 12.02
CA GLU A 60 17.21 -6.33 12.81
C GLU A 60 16.52 -5.51 13.92
N ASP A 61 15.20 -5.31 13.85
CA ASP A 61 14.24 -5.01 14.95
C ASP A 61 13.05 -4.16 14.45
N CYS A 62 12.23 -4.76 13.58
CA CYS A 62 10.76 -4.66 13.61
C CYS A 62 10.22 -5.49 12.46
N PRO A 63 9.42 -6.55 12.66
CA PRO A 63 8.77 -7.23 11.56
C PRO A 63 7.55 -6.40 11.11
N LEU A 64 7.77 -5.15 10.72
CA LEU A 64 6.75 -4.41 9.98
C LEU A 64 6.91 -4.78 8.52
N SER A 65 6.19 -5.85 8.17
CA SER A 65 6.00 -6.43 6.83
C SER A 65 6.10 -5.40 5.70
N SER A 66 7.31 -5.34 5.13
CA SER A 66 7.60 -4.68 3.85
C SER A 66 7.21 -5.62 2.69
N PRO A 67 6.93 -5.10 1.49
CA PRO A 67 5.77 -4.27 1.19
C PRO A 67 5.05 -4.78 -0.07
N SER A 68 3.80 -5.25 0.09
CA SER A 68 2.88 -5.54 -1.02
C SER A 68 1.64 -4.66 -0.86
N ARG A 69 1.72 -3.44 -1.35
CA ARG A 69 0.63 -2.52 -1.67
C ARG A 69 -0.06 -3.05 -2.93
N ASP A 70 -0.84 -4.12 -2.78
CA ASP A 70 -1.76 -4.61 -3.82
C ASP A 70 -2.92 -3.60 -4.03
N MET A 71 -2.59 -2.36 -4.43
CA MET A 71 -3.49 -1.22 -4.58
C MET A 71 -4.37 -1.33 -5.84
N ALA A 72 -5.12 -2.42 -5.95
CA ALA A 72 -5.99 -2.71 -7.09
C ALA A 72 -7.04 -1.61 -7.36
N PRO A 73 -7.75 -1.05 -6.35
CA PRO A 73 -8.72 0.01 -6.60
C PRO A 73 -8.07 1.29 -7.13
N TYR A 74 -6.87 1.60 -6.64
CA TYR A 74 -6.09 2.76 -7.06
C TYR A 74 -5.58 2.60 -8.50
N TYR A 75 -5.09 1.41 -8.86
CA TYR A 75 -4.66 1.09 -10.22
C TYR A 75 -5.80 1.26 -11.23
N GLU A 76 -7.00 0.78 -10.89
CA GLU A 76 -8.18 0.93 -11.74
C GLU A 76 -8.57 2.41 -11.91
N ALA A 77 -8.53 3.20 -10.83
CA ALA A 77 -8.81 4.64 -10.88
C ALA A 77 -7.76 5.42 -11.69
N LEU A 78 -6.47 5.05 -11.57
CA LEU A 78 -5.39 5.63 -12.34
C LEU A 78 -5.58 5.42 -13.84
N CYS A 79 -5.77 4.16 -14.24
CA CYS A 79 -5.94 3.80 -15.64
C CYS A 79 -7.15 4.48 -16.28
N LYS A 80 -8.26 4.59 -15.54
CA LYS A 80 -9.45 5.37 -15.98
C LYS A 80 -9.15 6.85 -16.15
N SER A 81 -8.38 7.46 -15.24
CA SER A 81 -8.10 8.90 -15.28
C SER A 81 -7.05 9.32 -16.32
N LEU A 82 -6.12 8.42 -16.65
CA LEU A 82 -5.01 8.67 -17.58
C LEU A 82 -5.24 8.03 -18.96
N ASP A 83 -6.39 7.37 -19.17
CA ASP A 83 -6.74 6.61 -20.39
C ASP A 83 -5.66 5.57 -20.73
N TRP A 84 -5.22 4.82 -19.71
CA TRP A 84 -4.20 3.77 -19.86
C TRP A 84 -4.85 2.40 -20.01
N GLN A 85 -4.18 1.53 -20.77
CA GLN A 85 -4.60 0.14 -20.87
C GLN A 85 -4.47 -0.55 -19.51
N ILE A 86 -5.61 -1.09 -19.04
CA ILE A 86 -5.69 -1.85 -17.81
C ILE A 86 -5.15 -3.26 -18.07
N ASP A 87 -4.14 -3.64 -17.31
CA ASP A 87 -3.65 -5.02 -17.26
C ASP A 87 -4.62 -5.83 -16.38
N VAL A 88 -5.53 -6.55 -17.02
CA VAL A 88 -6.59 -7.32 -16.34
C VAL A 88 -6.01 -8.49 -15.54
N ASP A 89 -4.92 -9.09 -16.01
CA ASP A 89 -4.26 -10.21 -15.32
C ASP A 89 -3.60 -9.72 -14.03
N LEU A 90 -2.90 -8.58 -14.09
CA LEU A 90 -2.34 -7.94 -12.92
C LEU A 90 -3.43 -7.50 -11.94
N LEU A 91 -4.51 -6.88 -12.44
CA LEU A 91 -5.63 -6.43 -11.62
C LEU A 91 -6.29 -7.60 -10.88
N ASN A 92 -6.52 -8.71 -11.56
CA ASN A 92 -7.10 -9.91 -10.96
C ASN A 92 -6.17 -10.53 -9.91
N LYS A 93 -4.86 -10.54 -10.16
CA LYS A 93 -3.86 -11.01 -9.19
C LYS A 93 -3.89 -10.18 -7.91
N MET A 94 -3.90 -8.85 -8.05
CA MET A 94 -3.95 -7.93 -6.90
C MET A 94 -5.30 -8.01 -6.16
N LYS A 95 -6.42 -8.09 -6.88
CA LYS A 95 -7.75 -8.28 -6.27
C LYS A 95 -7.82 -9.58 -5.47
N LYS A 96 -7.25 -10.66 -6.01
CA LYS A 96 -7.20 -11.95 -5.33
C LYS A 96 -6.34 -11.90 -4.06
N ALA A 97 -5.15 -11.31 -4.13
CA ALA A 97 -4.29 -11.15 -2.96
C ALA A 97 -4.98 -10.32 -1.86
N ASN A 98 -5.67 -9.23 -2.24
CA ASN A 98 -6.47 -8.43 -1.32
C ASN A 98 -7.60 -9.22 -0.67
N GLU A 99 -8.32 -10.02 -1.45
CA GLU A 99 -9.41 -10.84 -0.95
C GLU A 99 -8.91 -11.91 0.03
N ASP A 100 -7.78 -12.55 -0.28
CA ASP A 100 -7.17 -13.56 0.58
C ASP A 100 -6.68 -12.97 1.92
N GLU A 101 -6.02 -11.79 1.91
CA GLU A 101 -5.56 -11.15 3.14
C GLU A 101 -6.70 -10.51 3.95
N LEU A 102 -7.70 -9.92 3.30
CA LEU A 102 -8.91 -9.41 3.97
C LEU A 102 -9.67 -10.54 4.66
N LYS A 103 -9.82 -11.71 4.02
CA LYS A 103 -10.41 -12.87 4.66
C LYS A 103 -9.63 -13.30 5.89
N ARG A 104 -8.29 -13.30 5.82
CA ARG A 104 -7.45 -13.66 6.96
C ARG A 104 -7.66 -12.70 8.14
N LEU A 105 -7.71 -11.41 7.87
CA LEU A 105 -7.96 -10.37 8.88
C LEU A 105 -9.37 -10.45 9.46
N ASP A 106 -10.37 -10.78 8.64
CA ASP A 106 -11.75 -11.00 9.08
C ASP A 106 -11.89 -12.27 9.95
N GLU A 107 -11.21 -13.35 9.59
CA GLU A 107 -11.16 -14.58 10.40
C GLU A 107 -10.45 -14.33 11.75
N GLU A 108 -9.36 -13.56 11.74
CA GLU A 108 -8.64 -13.16 12.97
C GLU A 108 -9.51 -12.27 13.86
N LEU A 109 -10.26 -11.34 13.27
CA LEU A 109 -11.23 -10.52 14.00
C LEU A 109 -12.37 -11.37 14.58
N GLU A 110 -12.95 -12.28 13.80
CA GLU A 110 -14.05 -13.14 14.26
C GLU A 110 -13.59 -14.11 15.35
N ASP A 111 -12.36 -14.62 15.28
CA ASP A 111 -11.76 -15.42 16.34
C ASP A 111 -11.53 -14.58 17.61
N ALA A 112 -11.03 -13.35 17.45
CA ALA A 112 -10.85 -12.43 18.56
C ALA A 112 -12.18 -12.06 19.24
N GLU A 113 -13.25 -11.85 18.47
CA GLU A 113 -14.59 -11.55 18.99
C GLU A 113 -15.23 -12.73 19.73
N LYS A 114 -14.99 -13.97 19.28
CA LYS A 114 -15.58 -15.17 19.88
C LYS A 114 -14.79 -15.70 21.06
N ASN A 115 -13.46 -15.62 20.99
CA ASN A 115 -12.56 -16.36 21.89
C ASN A 115 -11.62 -15.48 22.70
N LEU A 116 -11.35 -14.23 22.30
CA LEU A 116 -10.39 -13.33 22.93
C LEU A 116 -11.07 -12.14 23.62
N GLY A 117 -10.28 -11.18 24.10
CA GLY A 117 -10.76 -9.99 24.82
C GLY A 117 -10.81 -8.74 23.95
N GLU A 118 -11.27 -7.64 24.56
CA GLU A 118 -11.36 -6.32 23.89
C GLU A 118 -10.01 -5.80 23.37
N SER A 119 -8.90 -6.25 23.93
CA SER A 119 -7.55 -5.88 23.48
C SER A 119 -7.22 -6.49 22.13
N GLU A 120 -7.46 -7.79 21.95
CA GLU A 120 -7.18 -8.49 20.70
C GLU A 120 -8.15 -8.09 19.59
N ILE A 121 -9.42 -7.83 19.94
CA ILE A 121 -10.39 -7.25 18.99
C ILE A 121 -9.88 -5.90 18.48
N ARG A 122 -9.35 -5.04 19.35
CA ARG A 122 -8.81 -3.74 18.96
C ARG A 122 -7.61 -3.87 18.03
N ASP A 123 -6.69 -4.79 18.32
CA ASP A 123 -5.51 -5.01 17.50
C ASP A 123 -5.87 -5.55 16.11
N ALA A 124 -6.82 -6.49 16.03
CA ALA A 124 -7.35 -7.02 14.78
C ALA A 124 -8.08 -5.94 13.95
N MET A 125 -8.90 -5.10 14.59
CA MET A 125 -9.52 -3.94 13.92
C MET A 125 -8.48 -2.95 13.40
N MET A 126 -7.42 -2.68 14.18
CA MET A 126 -6.34 -1.78 13.77
C MET A 126 -5.58 -2.34 12.57
N ALA A 127 -5.25 -3.63 12.58
CA ALA A 127 -4.59 -4.31 11.46
C ALA A 127 -5.44 -4.26 10.18
N LYS A 128 -6.76 -4.48 10.30
CA LYS A 128 -7.71 -4.38 9.19
C LYS A 128 -7.79 -2.95 8.63
N ALA A 129 -7.91 -1.94 9.50
CA ALA A 129 -7.96 -0.55 9.09
C ALA A 129 -6.65 -0.11 8.40
N GLU A 130 -5.49 -0.52 8.93
CA GLU A 130 -4.19 -0.25 8.33
C GLU A 130 -4.07 -0.89 6.94
N TYR A 131 -4.53 -2.13 6.79
CA TYR A 131 -4.54 -2.84 5.51
C TYR A 131 -5.44 -2.14 4.47
N LEU A 132 -6.66 -1.76 4.85
CA LEU A 132 -7.60 -1.03 3.98
C LEU A 132 -7.04 0.33 3.54
N CYS A 133 -6.40 1.06 4.45
CA CYS A 133 -5.68 2.30 4.11
C CYS A 133 -4.54 2.04 3.12
N ARG A 134 -3.81 0.92 3.30
CA ARG A 134 -2.65 0.56 2.48
C ARG A 134 -3.04 0.20 1.05
N ILE A 135 -4.13 -0.53 0.84
CA ILE A 135 -4.64 -0.88 -0.50
C ILE A 135 -5.34 0.31 -1.19
N GLY A 136 -5.58 1.41 -0.47
CA GLY A 136 -6.25 2.60 -0.99
C GLY A 136 -7.76 2.41 -1.18
N ASP A 137 -8.37 1.47 -0.46
CA ASP A 137 -9.82 1.31 -0.42
C ASP A 137 -10.41 2.31 0.58
N LYS A 138 -10.76 3.48 0.06
CA LYS A 138 -11.33 4.57 0.84
C LYS A 138 -12.64 4.18 1.51
N GLU A 139 -13.50 3.41 0.84
CA GLU A 139 -14.84 3.08 1.35
C GLU A 139 -14.75 2.01 2.44
N GLY A 140 -13.89 1.00 2.23
CA GLY A 140 -13.60 -0.01 3.24
C GLY A 140 -12.98 0.60 4.50
N ALA A 141 -11.98 1.48 4.35
CA ALA A 141 -11.28 2.08 5.49
C ALA A 141 -12.17 2.97 6.38
N LEU A 142 -13.21 3.58 5.82
CA LEU A 142 -14.14 4.43 6.60
C LEU A 142 -15.18 3.63 7.40
N THR A 143 -15.36 2.35 7.06
CA THR A 143 -16.41 1.49 7.64
C THR A 143 -15.84 0.43 8.59
N ALA A 144 -14.52 0.25 8.60
CA ALA A 144 -13.82 -0.74 9.41
C ALA A 144 -13.70 -0.36 10.89
#